data_AF-A0A2V2S8R1-F1
#
_entry.id   AF-A0A2V2S8R1-F1
#
_cell.length_a   1.000
_cell.length_b   1.000
_cell.length_c   1.000
_cell.angle_alpha   90.00
_cell.angle_beta   90.00
_cell.angle_gamma   90.00
#
_symmetry.space_group_name_H-M   'P 1'
#
loop_
_entity.id
_entity.type
_entity.pdbx_description
1 polymer ?
#
loop_
_entity_poly.entity_id
_entity_poly.type
_entity_poly.pdbx_seq_one_letter_code
_entity_poly.pdbx_strand_id
1 'polypeptide(L)'
;MKAPPGFHLAAFCAITQFSVIVPSGAQPSPIQPVSVPLNFALIATVQQPDAASGSTGNTVRHSTKATKVTSQSLRSLIQSASGTNSGSGASLALIAGTIVIQDKEGNPTDVSGFLSMDLTSGTRVNTGQDNSATGAFNDTFVTDVVVNFDDGNGNTFTLNGLARIISTSTATTDATGNPLTPSQTYSLSFTGAGSGTVGGVDAVFSGTISGRGSSKNH
;
A
#
# COMPACT_ATOMS: atom_id res chain seq x y z
N MET A 1 -29.22 -16.84 35.57
CA MET A 1 -27.91 -17.19 34.98
C MET A 1 -27.46 -15.99 34.17
N LYS A 2 -26.31 -15.40 34.53
CA LYS A 2 -25.87 -14.07 34.06
C LYS A 2 -24.80 -14.30 32.98
N ALA A 3 -25.07 -13.87 31.74
CA ALA A 3 -24.09 -13.93 30.66
C ALA A 3 -22.90 -12.98 30.97
N PRO A 4 -21.66 -13.32 30.57
CA PRO A 4 -20.52 -12.45 30.80
C PRO A 4 -20.53 -11.27 29.81
N PRO A 5 -19.96 -10.11 30.19
CA PRO A 5 -19.90 -8.95 29.33
C PRO A 5 -18.94 -9.20 28.16
N GLY A 6 -19.44 -8.96 26.95
CA GLY A 6 -18.67 -9.03 25.71
C GLY A 6 -17.55 -7.98 25.70
N PHE A 7 -16.32 -8.44 25.52
CA PHE A 7 -15.21 -7.59 25.12
C PHE A 7 -15.46 -7.11 23.70
N HIS A 8 -15.83 -5.83 23.55
CA HIS A 8 -15.67 -5.13 22.28
C HIS A 8 -14.19 -4.83 22.09
N LEU A 9 -13.51 -5.67 21.30
CA LEU A 9 -12.16 -5.40 20.82
C LEU A 9 -12.27 -4.40 19.67
N ALA A 10 -12.08 -3.12 19.97
CA ALA A 10 -11.86 -2.10 18.95
C ALA A 10 -10.53 -2.40 18.25
N ALA A 11 -10.60 -2.85 16.99
CA ALA A 11 -9.43 -3.03 16.14
C ALA A 11 -8.89 -1.65 15.72
N PHE A 12 -8.04 -1.08 16.58
CA PHE A 12 -7.18 0.05 16.23
C PHE A 12 -6.07 -0.48 15.32
N CYS A 13 -6.31 -0.51 14.00
CA CYS A 13 -5.22 -0.60 13.03
C CYS A 13 -4.58 0.78 12.86
N ALA A 14 -3.93 1.25 13.93
CA ALA A 14 -2.89 2.23 13.78
C ALA A 14 -1.67 1.49 13.23
N ILE A 15 -1.08 1.99 12.14
CA ILE A 15 0.38 2.01 12.09
C ILE A 15 0.79 2.74 13.37
N THR A 16 1.06 1.98 14.43
CA THR A 16 1.22 2.53 15.77
C THR A 16 2.32 3.57 15.71
N GLN A 17 1.91 4.83 15.86
CA GLN A 17 2.67 5.77 16.67
C GLN A 17 3.00 5.02 17.96
N PHE A 18 4.23 4.56 18.10
CA PHE A 18 4.71 4.06 19.38
C PHE A 18 4.61 5.22 20.36
N SER A 19 3.76 5.06 21.37
CA SER A 19 3.81 5.91 22.55
C SER A 19 5.10 5.56 23.28
N VAL A 20 6.17 6.29 22.97
CA VAL A 20 7.42 6.20 23.71
C VAL A 20 7.13 6.69 25.12
N ILE A 21 7.11 5.78 26.08
CA ILE A 21 7.16 6.15 27.50
C ILE A 21 8.61 6.60 27.76
N VAL A 22 8.90 7.88 27.52
CA VAL A 22 10.16 8.49 27.93
C VAL A 22 10.09 8.76 29.43
N PRO A 23 11.11 8.36 30.22
CA PRO A 23 11.21 8.83 31.61
C PRO A 23 11.39 10.35 31.59
N SER A 24 10.35 11.08 32.03
CA SER A 24 10.36 12.45 32.55
C SER A 24 11.45 13.39 32.01
N GLY A 25 11.15 14.15 30.96
CA GLY A 25 11.87 15.40 30.68
C GLY A 25 11.76 15.96 29.26
N ALA A 26 11.67 15.10 28.24
CA ALA A 26 11.50 15.52 26.86
C ALA A 26 10.41 14.68 26.20
N GLN A 27 9.29 15.32 25.84
CA GLN A 27 8.26 14.67 25.04
C GLN A 27 8.83 14.45 23.63
N PRO A 28 8.92 13.21 23.12
CA PRO A 28 9.42 12.99 21.78
C PRO A 28 8.47 13.67 20.79
N SER A 29 9.04 14.42 19.84
CA SER A 29 8.28 15.06 18.77
C SER A 29 7.38 14.03 18.09
N PRO A 30 6.12 14.37 17.76
CA PRO A 30 5.22 13.44 17.11
C PRO A 30 5.84 12.93 15.80
N ILE A 31 5.90 11.60 15.66
CA ILE A 31 6.33 10.94 14.44
C ILE A 31 5.40 11.37 13.30
N GLN A 32 5.93 12.11 12.33
CA GLN A 32 5.18 12.47 11.14
C GLN A 32 5.02 11.25 10.22
N PRO A 33 3.84 11.04 9.63
CA PRO A 33 3.61 9.95 8.70
C PRO A 33 4.51 10.12 7.46
N VAL A 34 5.29 9.08 7.16
CA VAL A 34 6.17 9.05 5.99
C VAL A 34 5.32 8.76 4.75
N SER A 35 5.40 9.61 3.73
CA SER A 35 4.82 9.30 2.41
C SER A 35 5.73 8.34 1.65
N VAL A 36 5.15 7.26 1.14
CA VAL A 36 5.85 6.20 0.43
C VAL A 36 5.28 6.09 -0.99
N PRO A 37 5.89 6.73 -2.00
CA PRO A 37 5.47 6.59 -3.38
C PRO A 37 5.46 5.13 -3.82
N LEU A 38 4.37 4.71 -4.45
CA LEU A 38 4.13 3.34 -4.88
C LEU A 38 4.38 3.18 -6.38
N ASN A 39 5.16 2.17 -6.71
CA ASN A 39 5.43 1.70 -8.06
C ASN A 39 4.82 0.32 -8.28
N PHE A 40 3.78 0.27 -9.10
CA PHE A 40 3.13 -0.96 -9.56
C PHE A 40 3.77 -1.41 -10.88
N ALA A 41 4.16 -2.68 -10.93
CA ALA A 41 4.63 -3.34 -12.13
C ALA A 41 3.91 -4.69 -12.27
N LEU A 42 2.65 -4.63 -12.69
CA LEU A 42 1.77 -5.78 -12.84
C LEU A 42 1.58 -6.15 -14.30
N ILE A 43 1.37 -7.44 -14.55
CA ILE A 43 0.99 -8.00 -15.84
C ILE A 43 -0.38 -8.65 -15.68
N ALA A 44 -1.35 -8.18 -16.45
CA ALA A 44 -2.66 -8.79 -16.60
C ALA A 44 -2.68 -9.63 -17.88
N THR A 45 -2.97 -10.93 -17.75
CA THR A 45 -3.17 -11.82 -18.89
C THR A 45 -4.66 -11.99 -19.10
N VAL A 46 -5.19 -11.36 -20.15
CA VAL A 46 -6.62 -11.34 -20.49
C VAL A 46 -6.91 -12.47 -21.47
N GLN A 47 -8.00 -13.21 -21.26
CA GLN A 47 -8.48 -14.22 -22.21
C GLN A 47 -9.57 -13.63 -23.10
N GLN A 48 -9.31 -13.51 -24.40
CA GLN A 48 -10.27 -12.97 -25.36
C GLN A 48 -10.86 -14.10 -26.21
N PRO A 49 -12.18 -14.11 -26.47
CA PRO A 49 -12.74 -14.98 -27.49
C PRO A 49 -12.21 -14.50 -28.85
N ASP A 50 -11.71 -15.43 -29.67
CA ASP A 50 -11.38 -15.12 -31.06
C ASP A 50 -12.65 -14.65 -31.78
N ALA A 51 -12.53 -13.62 -32.62
CA ALA A 51 -13.66 -13.10 -33.38
C ALA A 51 -14.35 -14.26 -34.11
N ALA A 52 -15.64 -14.48 -33.81
CA ALA A 52 -16.38 -15.62 -34.31
C ALA A 52 -16.41 -15.58 -35.86
N SER A 53 -15.71 -16.51 -36.51
CA SER A 53 -15.95 -16.77 -37.93
C SER A 53 -17.33 -17.44 -38.02
N GLY A 54 -18.32 -16.75 -38.57
CA GLY A 54 -19.69 -17.26 -38.67
C GLY A 54 -19.73 -18.58 -39.45
N SER A 55 -19.81 -19.71 -38.75
CA SER A 55 -20.01 -21.03 -39.33
C SER A 55 -20.50 -21.99 -38.23
N THR A 56 -21.62 -22.66 -38.51
CA THR A 56 -22.28 -23.63 -37.64
C THR A 56 -21.32 -24.81 -37.39
N GLY A 57 -20.84 -24.97 -36.15
CA GLY A 57 -19.85 -25.99 -35.76
C GLY A 57 -18.55 -25.45 -35.14
N ASN A 58 -18.48 -24.17 -34.77
CA ASN A 58 -17.23 -23.54 -34.34
C ASN A 58 -16.78 -23.93 -32.92
N THR A 59 -15.56 -24.47 -32.81
CA THR A 59 -14.78 -24.43 -31.56
C THR A 59 -14.45 -22.97 -31.25
N VAL A 60 -14.91 -22.44 -30.11
CA VAL A 60 -14.47 -21.12 -29.63
C VAL A 60 -12.99 -21.25 -29.27
N ARG A 61 -12.13 -20.59 -30.05
CA ARG A 61 -10.72 -20.44 -29.71
C ARG A 61 -10.56 -19.22 -28.82
N HIS A 62 -9.72 -19.36 -27.81
CA HIS A 62 -9.38 -18.28 -26.91
C HIS A 62 -7.92 -17.89 -27.13
N SER A 63 -7.68 -16.61 -27.37
CA SER A 63 -6.35 -16.02 -27.39
C SER A 63 -6.08 -15.30 -26.07
N THR A 64 -4.81 -15.21 -25.69
CA THR A 64 -4.39 -14.46 -24.49
C THR A 64 -3.60 -13.22 -24.88
N LYS A 65 -3.84 -12.13 -24.17
CA LYS A 65 -3.11 -10.86 -24.35
C LYS A 65 -2.58 -10.37 -23.02
N ALA A 66 -1.27 -10.12 -22.96
CA ALA A 66 -0.63 -9.49 -21.82
C ALA A 66 -0.79 -7.96 -21.89
N THR A 67 -1.28 -7.38 -20.80
CA THR A 67 -1.44 -5.92 -20.62
C THR A 67 -0.68 -5.49 -19.37
N LYS A 68 0.11 -4.42 -19.48
CA LYS A 68 0.85 -3.87 -18.34
C LYS A 68 -0.06 -2.96 -17.52
N VAL A 69 -0.07 -3.17 -16.21
CA VAL A 69 -0.76 -2.31 -15.25
C VAL A 69 0.30 -1.66 -14.35
N THR A 70 0.34 -0.33 -14.38
CA THR A 70 1.35 0.52 -13.73
C THR A 70 0.69 1.51 -12.78
N SER A 71 1.46 2.17 -11.92
CA SER A 71 0.92 3.24 -11.05
C SER A 71 0.24 4.34 -11.86
N GLN A 72 0.76 4.61 -13.06
CA GLN A 72 0.19 5.59 -13.97
C GLN A 72 -1.17 5.14 -14.50
N SER A 73 -1.31 3.88 -14.93
CA SER A 73 -2.58 3.39 -15.46
C SER A 73 -3.64 3.31 -14.36
N LEU A 74 -3.28 2.86 -13.16
CA LEU A 74 -4.19 2.84 -12.02
C LEU A 74 -4.66 4.23 -11.64
N ARG A 75 -3.76 5.21 -11.59
CA ARG A 75 -4.13 6.60 -11.33
C ARG A 75 -5.10 7.12 -12.39
N SER A 76 -4.85 6.84 -13.67
CA SER A 76 -5.75 7.23 -14.76
C SER A 76 -7.13 6.59 -14.65
N LEU A 77 -7.21 5.31 -14.28
CA LEU A 77 -8.49 4.63 -14.04
C LEU A 77 -9.25 5.24 -12.86
N ILE A 78 -8.57 5.47 -11.73
CA ILE A 78 -9.17 6.11 -10.55
C ILE A 78 -9.69 7.50 -10.90
N GLN A 79 -8.88 8.33 -11.58
CA GLN A 79 -9.28 9.68 -12.01
C GLN A 79 -10.49 9.66 -12.94
N SER A 80 -10.54 8.69 -13.86
CA SER A 80 -11.68 8.50 -14.74
C SER A 80 -12.94 8.09 -13.96
N ALA A 81 -12.81 7.22 -12.96
CA ALA A 81 -13.91 6.72 -12.15
C ALA A 81 -14.43 7.76 -11.13
N SER A 82 -13.53 8.54 -10.53
CA SER A 82 -13.86 9.58 -9.55
C SER A 82 -14.31 10.90 -10.18
N GLY A 83 -14.04 11.10 -11.47
CA GLY A 83 -14.22 12.39 -12.14
C GLY A 83 -13.26 13.48 -11.66
N THR A 84 -12.17 13.11 -10.97
CA THR A 84 -11.19 14.07 -10.44
C THR A 84 -9.94 14.15 -11.32
N ASN A 85 -9.33 15.33 -11.40
CA ASN A 85 -8.05 15.53 -12.07
C ASN A 85 -7.00 15.95 -11.04
N SER A 86 -6.07 15.06 -10.73
CA SER A 86 -5.03 15.30 -9.72
C SER A 86 -3.87 16.17 -10.24
N GLY A 87 -3.96 16.67 -11.47
CA GLY A 87 -2.92 17.47 -12.09
C GLY A 87 -1.66 16.68 -12.48
N SER A 88 -0.75 17.34 -13.18
CA SER A 88 0.55 16.78 -13.55
C SER A 88 1.45 16.65 -12.31
N GLY A 89 2.11 15.51 -12.13
CA GLY A 89 3.04 15.26 -11.03
C GLY A 89 2.45 14.50 -9.84
N ALA A 90 1.15 14.22 -9.85
CA ALA A 90 0.54 13.38 -8.82
C ALA A 90 1.03 11.92 -8.90
N SER A 91 1.15 11.27 -7.74
CA SER A 91 1.60 9.89 -7.61
C SER A 91 0.73 9.10 -6.64
N LEU A 92 0.70 7.77 -6.81
CA LEU A 92 0.13 6.90 -5.77
C LEU A 92 1.13 6.79 -4.64
N ALA A 93 0.68 6.93 -3.39
CA ALA A 93 1.51 6.80 -2.21
C ALA A 93 0.80 6.02 -1.12
N LEU A 94 1.56 5.36 -0.25
CA LEU A 94 1.07 4.80 1.00
C LEU A 94 1.41 5.79 2.13
N ILE A 95 0.40 6.23 2.86
CA ILE A 95 0.54 7.12 4.02
C ILE A 95 -0.25 6.50 5.17
N ALA A 96 0.41 6.21 6.28
CA ALA A 96 -0.22 5.63 7.46
C ALA A 96 -1.10 4.38 7.17
N GLY A 97 -0.73 3.57 6.18
CA GLY A 97 -1.44 2.35 5.80
C GLY A 97 -2.57 2.55 4.80
N THR A 98 -2.84 3.80 4.41
CA THR A 98 -3.86 4.15 3.42
C THR A 98 -3.20 4.48 2.09
N ILE A 99 -3.74 3.97 0.99
CA ILE A 99 -3.31 4.35 -0.35
C ILE A 99 -4.01 5.65 -0.73
N VAL A 100 -3.23 6.63 -1.14
CA VAL A 100 -3.67 7.96 -1.53
C VAL A 100 -3.12 8.32 -2.90
N ILE A 101 -3.77 9.27 -3.58
CA ILE A 101 -3.10 10.06 -4.61
C ILE A 101 -2.50 11.29 -3.93
N GLN A 102 -1.19 11.42 -3.96
CA GLN A 102 -0.48 12.60 -3.48
C GLN A 102 -0.22 13.53 -4.66
N ASP A 103 -0.67 14.79 -4.57
CA ASP A 103 -0.36 15.82 -5.57
C ASP A 103 1.11 16.28 -5.48
N LYS A 104 1.52 17.20 -6.36
CA LYS A 104 2.90 17.71 -6.40
C LYS A 104 3.23 18.60 -5.19
N GLU A 105 2.23 19.16 -4.54
CA GLU A 105 2.32 19.95 -3.31
C GLU A 105 2.42 19.06 -2.05
N GLY A 106 2.18 17.76 -2.19
CA GLY A 106 2.22 16.79 -1.11
C GLY A 106 0.87 16.54 -0.43
N ASN A 107 -0.22 17.13 -0.93
CA ASN A 107 -1.55 16.93 -0.36
C ASN A 107 -2.09 15.54 -0.74
N PRO A 108 -2.52 14.73 0.23
CA PRO A 108 -3.10 13.42 -0.04
C PRO A 108 -4.60 13.52 -0.35
N THR A 109 -5.03 12.80 -1.38
CA THR A 109 -6.43 12.49 -1.66
C THR A 109 -6.66 11.01 -1.42
N ASP A 110 -7.58 10.67 -0.53
CA ASP A 110 -7.94 9.28 -0.25
C ASP A 110 -8.56 8.61 -1.48
N VAL A 111 -8.06 7.42 -1.82
CA VAL A 111 -8.57 6.57 -2.92
C VAL A 111 -8.83 5.14 -2.46
N SER A 112 -8.91 4.90 -1.14
CA SER A 112 -9.11 3.59 -0.54
C SER A 112 -10.38 2.89 -1.00
N GLY A 113 -11.40 3.64 -1.43
CA GLY A 113 -12.62 3.10 -2.05
C GLY A 113 -12.39 2.44 -3.42
N PHE A 114 -11.28 2.75 -4.10
CA PHE A 114 -10.90 2.15 -5.39
C PHE A 114 -9.71 1.21 -5.27
N LEU A 115 -8.73 1.54 -4.44
CA LEU A 115 -7.47 0.82 -4.29
C LEU A 115 -7.10 0.69 -2.81
N SER A 116 -7.05 -0.54 -2.30
CA SER A 116 -6.72 -0.81 -0.91
C SER A 116 -5.65 -1.89 -0.78
N MET A 117 -4.93 -1.85 0.34
CA MET A 117 -3.91 -2.83 0.71
C MET A 117 -4.14 -3.22 2.17
N ASP A 118 -4.52 -4.47 2.40
CA ASP A 118 -4.67 -5.03 3.74
C ASP A 118 -3.31 -5.52 4.23
N LEU A 119 -2.73 -4.76 5.18
CA LEU A 119 -1.47 -5.08 5.84
C LEU A 119 -1.67 -5.84 7.17
N THR A 120 -2.91 -6.15 7.53
CA THR A 120 -3.30 -6.76 8.82
C THR A 120 -3.54 -8.25 8.73
N SER A 121 -3.78 -8.76 7.52
CA SER A 121 -4.07 -10.15 7.25
C SER A 121 -2.78 -10.98 7.17
N GLY A 122 -2.19 -11.41 8.29
CA GLY A 122 -1.05 -12.34 8.20
C GLY A 122 -0.27 -12.62 9.47
N THR A 123 0.56 -13.66 9.39
CA THR A 123 1.57 -13.94 10.43
C THR A 123 2.75 -13.00 10.23
N ARG A 124 2.94 -12.09 11.19
CA ARG A 124 4.01 -11.10 11.16
C ARG A 124 5.30 -11.72 11.73
N VAL A 125 6.33 -11.86 10.90
CA VAL A 125 7.68 -12.21 11.37
C VAL A 125 8.49 -10.93 11.49
N ASN A 126 8.86 -10.59 12.73
CA ASN A 126 9.62 -9.38 13.04
C ASN A 126 11.08 -9.70 13.31
N THR A 127 11.98 -8.89 12.74
CA THR A 127 13.39 -8.83 13.11
C THR A 127 13.78 -7.37 13.23
N GLY A 128 14.46 -7.01 14.31
CA GLY A 128 14.86 -5.62 14.49
C GLY A 128 15.63 -5.36 15.77
N GLN A 129 16.03 -4.10 15.92
CA GLN A 129 16.64 -3.57 17.13
C GLN A 129 15.94 -2.26 17.46
N ASP A 130 15.65 -2.07 18.74
CA ASP A 130 15.08 -0.83 19.28
C ASP A 130 15.98 -0.36 20.43
N ASN A 131 16.26 0.94 20.45
CA ASN A 131 16.87 1.64 21.55
C ASN A 131 15.86 2.62 22.14
N SER A 132 15.14 2.16 23.15
CA SER A 132 14.11 2.94 23.85
C SER A 132 14.65 4.21 24.52
N ALA A 133 15.95 4.27 24.84
CA ALA A 133 16.56 5.47 25.41
C ALA A 133 16.70 6.61 24.39
N THR A 134 16.78 6.28 23.10
CA THR A 134 17.00 7.25 22.02
C THR A 134 15.83 7.34 21.03
N GLY A 135 14.90 6.37 21.05
CA GLY A 135 13.83 6.25 20.06
C GLY A 135 14.32 5.80 18.68
N ALA A 136 15.57 5.33 18.59
CA ALA A 136 16.12 4.74 17.37
C ALA A 136 15.65 3.30 17.23
N PHE A 137 15.17 2.93 16.05
CA PHE A 137 14.79 1.56 15.76
C PHE A 137 15.10 1.17 14.31
N ASN A 138 15.24 -0.12 14.08
CA ASN A 138 15.30 -0.70 12.75
C ASN A 138 14.49 -2.00 12.75
N ASP A 139 13.35 -1.97 12.09
CA ASP A 139 12.40 -3.07 12.05
C ASP A 139 12.21 -3.55 10.61
N THR A 140 12.30 -4.86 10.44
CA THR A 140 11.81 -5.54 9.23
C THR A 140 10.68 -6.47 9.64
N PHE A 141 9.60 -6.43 8.87
CA PHE A 141 8.55 -7.43 8.99
C PHE A 141 8.07 -7.95 7.64
N VAL A 142 7.67 -9.22 7.64
CA VAL A 142 7.07 -9.90 6.49
C VAL A 142 5.66 -10.30 6.87
N THR A 143 4.70 -10.02 5.98
CA THR A 143 3.29 -10.37 6.17
C THR A 143 2.65 -10.72 4.82
N ASP A 144 1.64 -11.57 4.87
CA ASP A 144 0.70 -11.71 3.76
C ASP A 144 -0.09 -10.41 3.60
N VAL A 145 -0.36 -10.05 2.35
CA VAL A 145 -1.06 -8.82 1.97
C VAL A 145 -2.04 -9.13 0.86
N VAL A 146 -3.24 -8.57 1.02
CA VAL A 146 -4.24 -8.53 -0.03
C VAL A 146 -4.30 -7.13 -0.62
N VAL A 147 -4.16 -7.01 -1.93
CA VAL A 147 -4.32 -5.73 -2.64
C VAL A 147 -5.54 -5.81 -3.52
N ASN A 148 -6.48 -4.89 -3.34
CA ASN A 148 -7.73 -4.86 -4.10
C ASN A 148 -7.82 -3.58 -4.93
N PHE A 149 -8.28 -3.72 -6.16
CA PHE A 149 -8.62 -2.62 -7.04
C PHE A 149 -9.99 -2.84 -7.68
N ASP A 150 -10.81 -1.80 -7.71
CA ASP A 150 -12.08 -1.76 -8.44
C ASP A 150 -12.35 -0.32 -8.87
N ASP A 151 -12.50 -0.08 -10.18
CA ASP A 151 -12.85 1.24 -10.73
C ASP A 151 -14.36 1.44 -10.95
N GLY A 152 -15.19 0.43 -10.63
CA GLY A 152 -16.63 0.41 -10.87
C GLY A 152 -17.02 0.31 -12.34
N ASN A 153 -16.06 0.21 -13.26
CA ASN A 153 -16.23 0.24 -14.72
C ASN A 153 -15.62 -1.00 -15.40
N GLY A 154 -15.55 -2.12 -14.67
CA GLY A 154 -15.10 -3.41 -15.20
C GLY A 154 -13.58 -3.58 -15.24
N ASN A 155 -12.81 -2.74 -14.55
CA ASN A 155 -11.42 -3.03 -14.25
C ASN A 155 -11.29 -3.35 -12.76
N THR A 156 -10.98 -4.60 -12.46
CA THR A 156 -10.83 -5.08 -11.08
C THR A 156 -9.63 -5.99 -10.94
N PHE A 157 -9.04 -6.05 -9.75
CA PHE A 157 -8.18 -7.17 -9.37
C PHE A 157 -8.12 -7.34 -7.86
N THR A 158 -7.89 -8.57 -7.46
CA THR A 158 -7.43 -8.93 -6.12
C THR A 158 -6.11 -9.67 -6.26
N LEU A 159 -5.07 -9.16 -5.62
CA LEU A 159 -3.76 -9.79 -5.52
C LEU A 159 -3.55 -10.30 -4.11
N ASN A 160 -3.02 -11.51 -4.00
CA ASN A 160 -2.54 -12.07 -2.75
C ASN A 160 -1.04 -12.32 -2.88
N GLY A 161 -0.28 -12.02 -1.84
CA GLY A 161 1.15 -12.21 -1.86
C GLY A 161 1.84 -11.79 -0.58
N LEU A 162 3.16 -11.93 -0.57
CA LEU A 162 3.99 -11.55 0.56
C LEU A 162 4.50 -10.13 0.38
N ALA A 163 4.32 -9.31 1.41
CA ALA A 163 4.98 -8.02 1.53
C ALA A 163 6.10 -8.10 2.57
N ARG A 164 7.25 -7.53 2.20
CA ARG A 164 8.32 -7.17 3.12
C ARG A 164 8.28 -5.66 3.34
N ILE A 165 8.21 -5.27 4.60
CA ILE A 165 8.22 -3.88 5.04
C ILE A 165 9.44 -3.66 5.92
N ILE A 166 10.16 -2.57 5.66
CA ILE A 166 11.30 -2.14 6.48
C ILE A 166 11.02 -0.72 6.94
N SER A 167 11.14 -0.49 8.24
CA SER A 167 11.02 0.82 8.87
C SER A 167 12.28 1.09 9.70
N THR A 168 12.86 2.26 9.53
CA THR A 168 14.06 2.66 10.27
C THR A 168 13.89 4.07 10.78
N SER A 169 14.22 4.30 12.04
CA SER A 169 14.27 5.59 12.71
C SER A 169 15.66 5.77 13.30
N THR A 170 16.30 6.89 12.95
CA THR A 170 17.56 7.28 13.57
C THR A 170 17.31 8.37 14.60
N ALA A 171 17.72 8.12 15.84
CA ALA A 171 17.84 9.18 16.83
C ALA A 171 18.90 10.17 16.38
N THR A 172 18.55 11.46 16.39
CA THR A 172 19.51 12.54 16.16
C THR A 172 19.40 13.51 17.31
N THR A 173 20.54 14.02 17.78
CA THR A 173 20.62 15.11 18.75
C THR A 173 21.33 16.29 18.10
N ASP A 174 20.98 17.50 18.50
CA ASP A 174 21.74 18.68 18.09
C ASP A 174 23.10 18.74 18.81
N ALA A 175 23.93 19.72 18.45
CA ALA A 175 25.25 19.92 19.05
C ALA A 175 25.21 20.25 20.55
N THR A 176 24.03 20.57 21.09
CA THR A 176 23.79 20.87 22.51
C THR A 176 23.16 19.69 23.26
N GLY A 177 22.96 18.55 22.58
CA GLY A 177 22.40 17.33 23.17
C GLY A 177 20.87 17.30 23.22
N ASN A 178 20.17 18.27 22.63
CA ASN A 178 18.70 18.22 22.57
C ASN A 178 18.26 17.18 21.54
N PRO A 179 17.17 16.42 21.80
CA PRO A 179 16.58 15.52 20.81
C PRO A 179 16.10 16.30 19.59
N LEU A 180 16.55 15.90 18.41
CA LEU A 180 15.97 16.32 17.14
C LEU A 180 14.86 15.35 16.76
N THR A 181 13.92 15.81 15.92
CA THR A 181 12.95 14.91 15.29
C THR A 181 13.70 13.75 14.61
N PRO A 182 13.30 12.49 14.81
CA PRO A 182 14.00 11.38 14.19
C PRO A 182 13.74 11.34 12.68
N SER A 183 14.79 11.20 11.88
CA SER A 183 14.63 10.89 10.46
C SER A 183 14.15 9.46 10.32
N GLN A 184 13.10 9.27 9.52
CA GLN A 184 12.53 7.96 9.27
C GLN A 184 12.64 7.59 7.81
N THR A 185 12.92 6.31 7.57
CA THR A 185 12.85 5.71 6.24
C THR A 185 11.93 4.53 6.27
N TYR A 186 11.09 4.41 5.24
CA TYR A 186 10.19 3.29 5.07
C TYR A 186 10.37 2.70 3.67
N SER A 187 10.38 1.39 3.56
CA SER A 187 10.34 0.70 2.27
C SER A 187 9.38 -0.47 2.28
N LEU A 188 8.67 -0.63 1.17
CA LEU A 188 7.72 -1.70 0.90
C LEU A 188 8.17 -2.46 -0.35
N SER A 189 8.14 -3.79 -0.28
CA SER A 189 8.28 -4.68 -1.43
C SER A 189 7.26 -5.79 -1.34
N PHE A 190 6.37 -5.88 -2.31
CA PHE A 190 5.34 -6.89 -2.42
C PHE A 190 5.50 -7.64 -3.75
N THR A 191 5.31 -8.96 -3.69
CA THR A 191 5.19 -9.82 -4.86
C THR A 191 3.94 -10.65 -4.69
N GLY A 192 3.07 -10.63 -5.70
CA GLY A 192 1.79 -11.34 -5.61
C GLY A 192 1.20 -11.70 -6.95
N ALA A 193 0.14 -12.48 -6.87
CA ALA A 193 -0.67 -12.90 -7.99
C ALA A 193 -2.14 -12.97 -7.60
N GLY A 194 -3.01 -12.99 -8.59
CA GLY A 194 -4.44 -13.15 -8.36
C GLY A 194 -5.23 -12.96 -9.64
N SER A 195 -6.48 -12.54 -9.50
CA SER A 195 -7.43 -12.50 -10.59
C SER A 195 -8.32 -11.27 -10.52
N GLY A 196 -8.98 -10.99 -11.64
CA GLY A 196 -9.94 -9.90 -11.75
C GLY A 196 -10.37 -9.73 -13.19
N THR A 197 -10.61 -8.48 -13.58
CA THR A 197 -11.09 -8.14 -14.92
C THR A 197 -10.35 -6.93 -15.50
N VAL A 198 -10.20 -6.90 -16.82
CA VAL A 198 -9.73 -5.74 -17.58
C VAL A 198 -10.75 -5.44 -18.67
N GLY A 199 -11.43 -4.29 -18.57
CA GLY A 199 -12.51 -3.92 -19.48
C GLY A 199 -13.67 -4.93 -19.50
N GLY A 200 -13.98 -5.53 -18.36
CA GLY A 200 -15.06 -6.52 -18.19
C GLY A 200 -14.69 -7.94 -18.64
N VAL A 201 -13.44 -8.19 -19.03
CA VAL A 201 -12.95 -9.51 -19.44
C VAL A 201 -12.05 -10.10 -18.36
N ASP A 202 -12.25 -11.38 -18.04
CA ASP A 202 -11.47 -12.09 -17.03
C ASP A 202 -9.96 -12.04 -17.32
N ALA A 203 -9.20 -11.81 -16.26
CA ALA A 203 -7.76 -11.68 -16.31
C ALA A 203 -7.09 -12.30 -15.08
N VAL A 204 -5.91 -12.88 -15.31
CA VAL A 204 -4.98 -13.30 -14.27
C VAL A 204 -3.87 -12.26 -14.14
N PHE A 205 -3.59 -11.85 -12.91
CA PHE A 205 -2.61 -10.83 -12.60
C PHE A 205 -1.42 -11.42 -11.87
N SER A 206 -0.23 -10.92 -12.16
CA SER A 206 0.98 -11.15 -11.36
C SER A 206 1.94 -9.97 -11.46
N GLY A 207 2.76 -9.79 -10.44
CA GLY A 207 3.81 -8.78 -10.47
C GLY A 207 4.20 -8.27 -9.10
N THR A 208 4.74 -7.06 -9.09
CA THR A 208 5.29 -6.45 -7.89
C THR A 208 4.72 -5.07 -7.60
N ILE A 209 4.74 -4.72 -6.33
CA ILE A 209 4.47 -3.37 -5.83
C ILE A 209 5.65 -2.99 -4.94
N SER A 210 6.23 -1.82 -5.17
CA SER A 210 7.38 -1.35 -4.38
C SER A 210 7.24 0.11 -4.04
N GLY A 211 7.87 0.54 -2.95
CA GLY A 211 7.89 1.94 -2.58
C GLY A 211 8.96 2.24 -1.56
N ARG A 212 9.47 3.48 -1.58
CA ARG A 212 10.43 3.98 -0.59
C ARG A 212 10.17 5.44 -0.28
N GLY A 213 10.01 5.74 1.01
CA GLY A 213 9.78 7.08 1.52
C GLY A 213 10.78 7.43 2.60
N SER A 214 11.02 8.73 2.80
CA SER A 214 11.75 9.22 3.95
C SER A 214 11.20 10.56 4.45
N SER A 215 11.23 10.76 5.77
CA SER A 215 11.08 12.07 6.38
C SER A 215 12.45 12.55 6.83
N LYS A 216 12.81 13.78 6.43
CA LYS A 216 14.03 14.45 6.87
C LYS A 216 13.66 15.64 7.76
N ASN A 217 14.56 15.96 8.67
CA ASN A 217 14.48 17.15 9.51
C ASN A 217 14.52 18.41 8.63
N HIS A 218 13.61 19.33 8.91
CA HIS A 218 13.77 20.75 8.61
C HIS A 218 14.01 21.48 9.93
#